data_AF-A0A2C9W0H9-F1
#
_entry.id   AF-A0A2C9W0H9-F1
#
_cell.length_a   1.000
_cell.length_b   1.000
_cell.length_c   1.000
_cell.angle_alpha   90.00
_cell.angle_beta   90.00
_cell.angle_gamma   90.00
#
_symmetry.space_group_name_H-M   'P 1'
#
loop_
_entity.id
_entity.type
_entity.pdbx_description
1 polymer ?
#
loop_
_entity_poly.entity_id
_entity_poly.type
_entity_poly.pdbx_seq_one_letter_code
_entity_poly.pdbx_strand_id
1 'polypeptide(L)' 'MPRWFDPWPVFFKREFNRNWPFLVGFAVTGAIITKFSLGLTEEDAKNSPFVQRHKR' A
#
# COMPACT_ATOMS: atom_id res chain seq x y z
N MET A 1 -19.36 38.54 -9.88
CA MET A 1 -19.53 37.10 -9.62
C MET A 1 -19.19 36.85 -8.15
N PRO A 2 -20.11 36.37 -7.29
CA PRO A 2 -19.74 36.01 -5.93
C PRO A 2 -18.69 34.90 -5.98
N ARG A 3 -17.61 35.01 -5.20
CA ARG A 3 -16.70 33.87 -4.95
C ARG A 3 -17.43 32.93 -4.00
N TRP A 4 -17.98 31.86 -4.55
CA TRP A 4 -18.55 30.79 -3.74
C TRP A 4 -17.40 30.14 -2.96
N PHE A 5 -17.60 29.93 -1.66
CA PHE A 5 -16.63 29.23 -0.84
C PHE A 5 -16.49 27.80 -1.37
N ASP A 6 -15.26 27.42 -1.74
CA ASP A 6 -14.95 26.03 -2.06
C ASP A 6 -14.42 25.33 -0.80
N PRO A 7 -15.20 24.41 -0.21
CA PRO A 7 -14.79 23.71 1.01
C PRO A 7 -13.69 22.68 0.77
N TRP A 8 -13.54 22.18 -0.47
CA TRP A 8 -12.68 21.04 -0.76
C TRP A 8 -11.20 21.25 -0.39
N PRO A 9 -10.56 22.38 -0.72
CA PRO A 9 -9.18 22.61 -0.32
C PRO A 9 -8.99 22.61 1.20
N VAL A 10 -9.98 23.09 1.96
CA VAL A 10 -9.93 23.12 3.42
C VAL A 10 -10.06 21.72 4.01
N PHE A 11 -11.00 20.91 3.50
CA PHE A 11 -11.17 19.52 3.90
C PHE A 11 -9.94 18.68 3.54
N PHE A 12 -9.44 18.77 2.31
CA PHE A 12 -8.25 18.02 1.90
C PHE A 12 -7.03 18.42 2.73
N LYS A 13 -6.78 19.71 2.94
CA LYS A 13 -5.65 20.15 3.79
C LYS A 13 -5.77 19.59 5.21
N ARG A 14 -6.96 19.63 5.80
CA ARG A 14 -7.20 19.13 7.16
C ARG A 14 -7.05 17.61 7.24
N GLU A 15 -7.67 16.89 6.32
CA GLU A 15 -7.68 15.42 6.33
C GLU A 15 -6.32 14.85 5.95
N PHE A 16 -5.66 15.46 4.96
CA PHE A 16 -4.30 15.09 4.58
C PHE A 16 -3.33 15.34 5.73
N ASN A 17 -3.40 16.49 6.42
CA ASN A 17 -2.54 16.75 7.57
C ASN A 17 -2.69 15.71 8.70
N ARG A 18 -3.86 15.08 8.85
CA ARG A 18 -4.08 14.05 9.87
C ARG A 18 -3.73 12.65 9.38
N ASN A 19 -4.02 12.33 8.12
CA ASN A 19 -3.95 10.96 7.59
C ASN A 19 -2.74 10.71 6.69
N TRP A 20 -1.92 11.72 6.35
CA TRP A 20 -0.73 11.52 5.51
C TRP A 20 0.24 10.46 6.06
N PRO A 21 0.45 10.29 7.39
CA PRO A 21 1.34 9.24 7.89
C PRO A 21 0.81 7.84 7.57
N PHE A 22 -0.52 7.67 7.53
CA PHE A 22 -1.14 6.42 7.14
C PHE A 22 -0.89 6.11 5.66
N LEU A 23 -1.02 7.10 4.77
CA LEU A 23 -0.75 6.93 3.34
C LEU A 23 0.73 6.58 3.09
N VAL A 24 1.65 7.25 3.81
CA VAL A 24 3.08 6.94 3.73
C VAL A 24 3.35 5.53 4.24
N GLY A 25 2.81 5.15 5.40
CA GLY A 25 2.95 3.80 5.94
C GLY A 25 2.42 2.74 4.97
N PHE A 26 1.23 2.96 4.41
CA PHE A 26 0.63 2.08 3.41
C PHE A 26 1.52 1.93 2.17
N ALA A 27 2.04 3.03 1.64
CA ALA A 27 2.93 2.99 0.47
C ALA A 27 4.25 2.26 0.77
N VAL A 28 4.86 2.51 1.92
CA VAL A 28 6.10 1.83 2.35
C VAL A 28 5.87 0.33 2.52
N THR A 29 4.83 -0.07 3.24
CA THR A 29 4.49 -1.49 3.42
C THR A 29 4.19 -2.16 2.08
N GLY A 30 3.42 -1.50 1.20
CA GLY A 30 3.14 -2.00 -0.15
C GLY A 30 4.43 -2.20 -0.96
N ALA A 31 5.36 -1.25 -0.91
CA ALA A 31 6.65 -1.37 -1.59
C ALA A 31 7.48 -2.54 -1.04
N ILE A 32 7.54 -2.71 0.28
CA ILE A 32 8.26 -3.80 0.94
C ILE A 32 7.68 -5.16 0.52
N ILE A 33 6.36 -5.35 0.66
CA ILE A 33 5.69 -6.59 0.27
C ILE A 33 5.94 -6.89 -1.21
N THR A 34 5.78 -5.88 -2.07
CA THR A 34 6.02 -6.04 -3.51
C THR A 34 7.45 -6.49 -3.79
N LYS A 35 8.46 -5.90 -3.13
CA LYS A 35 9.86 -6.30 -3.29
C LYS A 35 10.09 -7.74 -2.85
N PHE A 36 9.53 -8.15 -1.71
CA PHE A 36 9.62 -9.54 -1.26
C PHE A 36 8.93 -10.51 -2.22
N SER A 37 7.72 -10.19 -2.67
CA SER A 37 6.97 -11.03 -3.61
C SER A 37 7.68 -11.18 -4.95
N LEU A 38 8.28 -10.11 -5.49
CA LEU A 38 9.06 -10.16 -6.73
C LEU A 38 10.39 -10.92 -6.57
N GLY A 39 10.90 -11.04 -5.34
CA GLY A 39 12.11 -11.81 -5.03
C GLY A 39 11.87 -13.31 -4.87
N LEU A 40 10.63 -13.78 -4.91
CA LEU A 40 10.33 -15.21 -4.79
C LEU A 40 10.75 -15.96 -6.05
N THR A 41 11.57 -16.99 -5.88
CA THR A 41 12.07 -17.84 -6.96
C THR A 41 11.43 -19.23 -6.95
N GLU A 42 11.66 -19.99 -8.02
CA GLU A 42 11.21 -21.39 -8.09
C GLU A 42 11.87 -22.28 -7.01
N GLU A 43 13.08 -21.94 -6.56
CA GLU A 43 13.78 -22.66 -5.49
C GLU A 43 13.06 -22.49 -4.15
N ASP A 44 12.60 -21.27 -3.84
CA ASP A 44 11.80 -20.98 -2.65
C ASP A 44 10.47 -21.75 -2.66
N ALA A 45 9.85 -21.85 -3.85
CA ALA A 45 8.62 -22.62 -4.04
C ALA A 45 8.85 -24.13 -3.86
N LYS A 46 10.01 -24.65 -4.28
CA LYS A 46 10.40 -26.05 -4.06
C LYS A 46 10.67 -26.33 -2.58
N ASN A 47 11.20 -25.38 -1.83
CA ASN A 47 11.53 -25.55 -0.42
C ASN A 47 10.37 -25.24 0.54
N SER A 48 9.27 -24.64 0.04
CA SER A 48 8.12 -24.25 0.86
C SER A 48 7.18 -25.43 1.15
N PRO A 49 7.01 -25.86 2.42
CA PRO A 49 6.07 -26.92 2.79
C PRO A 49 4.62 -26.54 2.45
N PHE A 50 4.30 -25.24 2.48
CA PHE A 50 2.99 -24.73 2.13
C PHE A 50 2.69 -24.93 0.64
N VAL A 51 3.61 -24.50 -0.24
CA VAL A 51 3.46 -24.64 -1.69
C VAL A 51 3.35 -26.11 -2.08
N GLN A 52 4.19 -26.97 -1.49
CA GLN A 52 4.13 -28.42 -1.76
C GLN A 52 2.78 -29.03 -1.37
N ARG A 53 2.21 -28.66 -0.22
CA ARG A 53 0.90 -29.17 0.24
C ARG A 53 -0.29 -28.66 -0.59
N HIS A 54 -0.14 -27.51 -1.24
CA HIS A 54 -1.24 -26.84 -1.97
C HIS A 54 -1.01 -26.78 -3.49
N LYS A 55 0.04 -27.43 -4.01
CA LYS A 55 0.15 -27.78 -5.43
C LYS A 55 -0.92 -28.81 -5.75
N ARG A 56 -2.09 -28.34 -6.19
CA ARG A 56 -3.11 -29.18 -6.83
C ARG A 56 -2.75 -29.41 -8.28
#